data_AF-A0A975U392-F1
#
_entry.id   AF-A0A975U392-F1
#
_cell.length_a   1.000
_cell.length_b   1.000
_cell.length_c   1.000
_cell.angle_alpha   90.00
_cell.angle_beta   90.00
_cell.angle_gamma   90.00
#
_symmetry.space_group_name_H-M   'P 1'
#
loop_
_entity.id
_entity.type
_entity.pdbx_description
1 polymer ?
#
loop_
_entity_poly.entity_id
_entity_poly.type
_entity_poly.pdbx_seq_one_letter_code
_entity_poly.pdbx_strand_id
1 'polypeptide(L)'
;MPKALISLLLLLLLLLPPPAAAQPPWPEAFWNPAPLHDDLVLPLPCGGRMAFRPVETPMGEGPLADRAVTLGQAETGADYAEFPRRAHIAGPFEQGGKRLYWLGKYEVTRDQYAAVMDASCPTPSEAGRVAKAEVSWFDAVAFTARLSAWWLGHARESLPRRGEALAFARLPTEEEWEYAARGGTSVGEGEFSARTPPFAEGLAAHAWFAGPASAAGRVRAVGSLKPGPLGLHDMLGNVAEWVLEPYRLTVVGRPHGQAGGVVARGGHILTEEAQLRSSLREEYPPFNPRTGAPLALRTIGLRVALGAVVMVNDTTPEALARAVEAEARGRERAAENPASLLAALKRETADEALRRGITRVETALAEESRARAEQEAAALKAQIEAAATLARTVALARGNLAVFGAIRGLLDGMGPLLPAEARPPVANASAALARRIEDTPGAIGQVLDAYLRIIREGAEAPASVIAAQERVVVEEMRARRLSLMPELAALAGRQMRAVKLGRLPTPETAEREILAAASITPPAQPASPGGQRRP
;
A
#
# COMPACT_ATOMS: atom_id res chain seq x y z
N MET A 1 -8.83 82.42 14.29
CA MET A 1 -9.19 81.00 14.13
C MET A 1 -8.99 80.33 15.48
N PRO A 2 -10.06 79.78 16.08
CA PRO A 2 -10.32 80.04 17.50
C PRO A 2 -9.78 78.94 18.40
N LYS A 3 -9.33 79.34 19.59
CA LYS A 3 -8.89 78.48 20.70
C LYS A 3 -9.87 77.32 21.02
N ALA A 4 -11.14 77.48 20.67
CA ALA A 4 -12.16 76.45 20.76
C ALA A 4 -11.87 75.19 19.91
N LEU A 5 -11.27 75.33 18.72
CA LEU A 5 -10.94 74.19 17.86
C LEU A 5 -9.74 73.40 18.40
N ILE A 6 -8.78 74.09 19.04
CA ILE A 6 -7.62 73.50 19.70
C ILE A 6 -8.04 72.75 20.97
N SER A 7 -8.93 73.35 21.78
CA SER A 7 -9.50 72.68 22.96
C SER A 7 -10.36 71.46 22.58
N LEU A 8 -11.10 71.51 21.47
CA LEU A 8 -11.88 70.37 20.98
C LEU A 8 -10.97 69.24 20.46
N LEU A 9 -9.85 69.56 19.80
CA LEU A 9 -8.85 68.58 19.37
C LEU A 9 -8.14 67.91 20.56
N LEU A 10 -7.78 68.69 21.58
CA LEU A 10 -7.18 68.19 22.82
C LEU A 10 -8.14 67.30 23.63
N LEU A 11 -9.44 67.62 23.62
CA LEU A 11 -10.47 66.78 24.24
C LEU A 11 -10.70 65.48 23.45
N LEU A 12 -10.61 65.53 22.10
CA LEU A 12 -10.67 64.34 21.25
C LEU A 12 -9.44 63.43 21.43
N LEU A 13 -8.26 64.01 21.70
CA LEU A 13 -7.03 63.26 22.01
C LEU A 13 -7.06 62.57 23.38
N LEU A 14 -7.87 63.07 24.33
CA LEU A 14 -8.11 62.45 25.64
C LEU A 14 -9.21 61.36 25.60
N LEU A 15 -9.98 61.30 24.51
CA LEU A 15 -10.98 60.25 24.24
C LEU A 15 -10.41 59.07 23.44
N LEU A 16 -9.15 59.17 22.99
CA LEU A 16 -8.43 58.01 22.46
C LEU A 16 -8.14 57.07 23.64
N PRO A 17 -8.58 55.79 23.59
CA PRO A 17 -8.13 54.82 24.57
C PRO A 17 -6.60 54.82 24.58
N PRO A 18 -5.95 54.74 25.76
CA PRO A 18 -4.50 54.60 25.79
C PRO A 18 -4.12 53.41 24.90
N PRO A 19 -3.02 53.49 24.12
CA PRO A 19 -2.53 52.31 23.43
C PRO A 19 -2.42 51.21 24.47
N ALA A 20 -3.09 50.07 24.22
CA ALA A 20 -3.07 48.94 25.13
C ALA A 20 -1.61 48.68 25.49
N ALA A 21 -1.24 48.88 26.76
CA ALA A 21 0.13 48.72 27.20
C ALA A 21 0.59 47.33 26.75
N ALA A 22 1.62 47.28 25.90
CA ALA A 22 2.17 46.03 25.41
C ALA A 22 2.53 45.19 26.63
N GLN A 23 1.89 44.03 26.78
CA GLN A 23 2.16 43.16 27.92
C GLN A 23 3.63 42.74 27.90
N PRO A 24 4.28 42.64 29.08
CA PRO A 24 5.67 42.20 29.14
C PRO A 24 5.80 40.80 28.52
N PRO A 25 6.92 40.53 27.83
CA PRO A 25 7.13 39.22 27.23
C PRO A 25 7.18 38.15 28.31
N TRP A 26 6.60 36.97 28.03
CA TRP A 26 6.66 35.85 28.95
C TRP A 26 8.09 35.34 29.11
N PRO A 27 8.54 35.00 30.34
CA PRO A 27 9.84 34.38 30.55
C PRO A 27 9.98 33.09 29.73
N GLU A 28 11.16 32.86 29.14
CA GLU A 28 11.42 31.77 28.18
C GLU A 28 11.09 30.38 28.73
N ALA A 29 11.36 30.13 30.01
CA ALA A 29 11.07 28.85 30.65
C ALA A 29 9.59 28.43 30.57
N PHE A 30 8.65 29.38 30.40
CA PHE A 30 7.22 29.09 30.31
C PHE A 30 6.73 28.70 28.91
N TRP A 31 7.55 28.86 27.87
CA TRP A 31 7.15 28.53 26.49
C TRP A 31 8.23 27.77 25.68
N ASN A 32 9.50 27.79 26.13
CA ASN A 32 10.59 26.98 25.59
C ASN A 32 11.51 26.49 26.73
N PRO A 33 11.09 25.50 27.51
CA PRO A 33 11.85 25.02 28.67
C PRO A 33 13.19 24.32 28.33
N ALA A 34 13.41 23.94 27.07
CA ALA A 34 14.64 23.29 26.63
C ALA A 34 15.18 23.92 25.34
N PRO A 35 15.59 25.21 25.33
CA PRO A 35 15.88 25.97 24.12
C PRO A 35 17.01 25.38 23.29
N LEU A 36 16.87 25.43 21.96
CA LEU A 36 17.90 25.05 20.99
C LEU A 36 18.20 26.25 20.07
N HIS A 37 19.45 26.34 19.61
CA HIS A 37 19.95 27.50 18.85
C HIS A 37 19.26 27.73 17.50
N ASP A 38 18.69 26.67 16.92
CA ASP A 38 18.01 26.64 15.63
C ASP A 38 16.47 26.57 15.77
N ASP A 39 15.93 26.87 16.96
CA ASP A 39 14.49 27.03 17.14
C ASP A 39 13.97 28.26 16.39
N LEU A 40 12.94 28.09 15.56
CA LEU A 40 12.15 29.21 15.09
C LEU A 40 11.19 29.64 16.20
N VAL A 41 11.27 30.90 16.63
CA VAL A 41 10.41 31.44 17.69
C VAL A 41 9.44 32.47 17.13
N LEU A 42 8.15 32.15 17.15
CA LEU A 42 7.09 33.05 16.70
C LEU A 42 6.35 33.69 17.90
N PRO A 43 5.99 34.98 17.82
CA PRO A 43 5.23 35.64 18.88
C PRO A 43 3.79 35.11 18.93
N LEU A 44 3.15 35.20 20.09
CA LEU A 44 1.72 35.00 20.30
C LEU A 44 1.11 36.29 20.84
N PRO A 45 -0.24 36.41 20.90
CA PRO A 45 -0.87 37.45 21.69
C PRO A 45 -0.39 37.45 23.15
N CYS A 46 -0.65 38.55 23.87
CA CYS A 46 -0.38 38.66 25.31
C CYS A 46 1.10 38.56 25.72
N GLY A 47 2.03 38.81 24.79
CA GLY A 47 3.48 38.70 25.06
C GLY A 47 4.00 37.26 25.10
N GLY A 48 3.16 36.27 24.78
CA GLY A 48 3.56 34.87 24.68
C GLY A 48 4.37 34.58 23.42
N ARG A 49 4.96 33.39 23.35
CA ARG A 49 5.72 32.90 22.19
C ARG A 49 5.55 31.39 22.03
N MET A 50 5.91 30.89 20.86
CA MET A 50 5.93 29.45 20.54
C MET A 50 7.21 29.11 19.78
N ALA A 51 7.86 28.01 20.19
CA ALA A 51 9.06 27.49 19.55
C ALA A 51 8.72 26.36 18.56
N PHE A 52 9.41 26.33 17.43
CA PHE A 52 9.25 25.35 16.36
C PHE A 52 10.60 24.73 15.99
N ARG A 53 10.60 23.44 15.67
CA ARG A 53 11.76 22.71 15.13
C ARG A 53 11.67 22.63 13.61
N PRO A 54 12.80 22.78 12.90
CA PRO A 54 12.84 22.47 11.48
C PRO A 54 12.79 20.95 11.30
N VAL A 55 11.91 20.48 10.42
CA VAL A 55 11.88 19.09 9.98
C VAL A 55 12.29 19.07 8.52
N GLU A 56 13.55 18.69 8.28
CA GLU A 56 14.10 18.63 6.93
C GLU A 56 13.43 17.50 6.13
N THR A 57 13.09 17.82 4.89
CA THR A 57 12.67 16.88 3.87
C THR A 57 13.62 17.07 2.68
N PRO A 58 14.91 16.69 2.78
CA PRO A 58 15.88 16.94 1.73
C PRO A 58 15.51 16.16 0.47
N MET A 59 15.66 16.81 -0.68
CA MET A 59 14.99 16.49 -1.94
C MET A 59 15.92 16.67 -3.14
N GLY A 60 15.48 16.17 -4.30
CA GLY A 60 16.02 16.55 -5.61
C GLY A 60 15.50 17.91 -6.10
N GLU A 61 15.95 18.33 -7.28
CA GLU A 61 15.57 19.61 -7.88
C GLU A 61 14.15 19.58 -8.48
N GLY A 62 13.43 20.70 -8.41
CA GLY A 62 12.19 20.93 -9.17
C GLY A 62 10.91 21.13 -8.34
N PRO A 63 9.80 21.54 -9.00
CA PRO A 63 8.56 21.95 -8.33
C PRO A 63 7.77 20.79 -7.73
N LEU A 64 7.89 19.58 -8.30
CA LEU A 64 7.22 18.35 -7.83
C LEU A 64 8.10 17.45 -6.97
N ALA A 65 9.33 17.88 -6.69
CA ALA A 65 10.19 17.07 -5.84
C ALA A 65 9.46 16.82 -4.51
N ASP A 66 9.57 15.60 -4.02
CA ASP A 66 9.11 15.17 -2.71
C ASP A 66 10.00 14.01 -2.22
N ARG A 67 9.84 13.61 -0.96
CA ARG A 67 10.54 12.48 -0.39
C ARG A 67 9.57 11.32 -0.21
N ALA A 68 9.83 10.21 -0.91
CA ALA A 68 9.16 8.94 -0.64
C ALA A 68 9.58 8.39 0.74
N VAL A 69 8.61 7.99 1.54
CA VAL A 69 8.81 7.38 2.87
C VAL A 69 7.86 6.20 3.05
N THR A 70 8.27 5.21 3.84
CA THR A 70 7.38 4.14 4.29
C THR A 70 6.94 4.45 5.71
N LEU A 71 5.65 4.71 5.88
CA LEU A 71 5.01 4.95 7.17
C LEU A 71 4.19 3.74 7.58
N GLY A 72 3.77 3.67 8.84
CA GLY A 72 3.17 2.49 9.43
C GLY A 72 4.19 1.45 9.86
N GLN A 73 3.70 0.32 10.34
CA GLN A 73 4.49 -0.80 10.83
C GLN A 73 3.69 -2.09 10.64
N ALA A 74 4.36 -3.16 10.22
CA ALA A 74 3.74 -4.48 10.21
C ALA A 74 3.71 -5.01 11.65
N GLU A 75 2.55 -4.98 12.30
CA GLU A 75 2.31 -5.61 13.60
C GLU A 75 1.12 -6.55 13.49
N THR A 76 1.31 -7.80 13.91
CA THR A 76 0.24 -8.80 13.96
C THR A 76 -0.95 -8.30 14.78
N GLY A 77 -2.13 -8.23 14.14
CA GLY A 77 -3.41 -7.99 14.81
C GLY A 77 -4.05 -6.62 14.60
N ALA A 78 -3.33 -5.65 14.00
CA ALA A 78 -3.85 -4.30 13.67
C ALA A 78 -3.44 -3.83 12.26
N ASP A 79 -3.09 -4.76 11.38
CA ASP A 79 -2.56 -4.55 10.03
C ASP A 79 -3.45 -3.70 9.12
N TYR A 80 -4.70 -3.36 9.48
CA TYR A 80 -5.55 -2.48 8.67
C TYR A 80 -5.41 -0.99 9.01
N ALA A 81 -5.01 -0.66 10.24
CA ALA A 81 -4.87 0.73 10.68
C ALA A 81 -3.47 1.24 10.38
N GLU A 82 -2.46 0.44 10.76
CA GLU A 82 -1.06 0.84 10.77
C GLU A 82 -0.22 0.14 9.70
N PHE A 83 -0.84 -0.54 8.72
CA PHE A 83 -0.10 -1.25 7.67
C PHE A 83 0.99 -0.37 7.06
N PRO A 84 2.18 -0.92 6.77
CA PRO A 84 3.20 -0.19 6.03
C PRO A 84 2.67 0.36 4.71
N ARG A 85 2.69 1.68 4.55
CA ARG A 85 2.24 2.38 3.33
C ARG A 85 3.33 3.30 2.81
N ARG A 86 3.42 3.39 1.48
CA ARG A 86 4.23 4.43 0.86
C ARG A 86 3.48 5.76 0.97
N ALA A 87 4.20 6.78 1.38
CA ALA A 87 3.76 8.16 1.43
C ALA A 87 4.84 9.06 0.84
N HIS A 88 4.46 10.31 0.58
CA HIS A 88 5.38 11.32 0.08
C HIS A 88 5.26 12.55 0.96
N ILE A 89 6.39 13.16 1.29
CA ILE A 89 6.45 14.34 2.15
C ILE A 89 7.34 15.41 1.52
N ALA A 90 6.89 16.65 1.57
CA ALA A 90 7.65 17.81 1.11
C ALA A 90 7.34 19.01 1.99
N GLY A 91 8.38 19.55 2.64
CA GLY A 91 8.29 20.80 3.36
C GLY A 91 8.15 21.99 2.41
N PRO A 92 7.38 23.03 2.77
CA PRO A 92 7.13 24.14 1.86
C PRO A 92 8.25 25.21 1.87
N PHE A 93 9.14 25.20 2.87
CA PHE A 93 10.21 26.20 3.03
C PHE A 93 11.56 25.65 2.58
N GLU A 94 12.48 26.55 2.24
CA GLU A 94 13.84 26.20 1.85
C GLU A 94 14.86 26.90 2.75
N GLN A 95 15.82 26.13 3.27
CA GLN A 95 16.92 26.63 4.08
C GLN A 95 18.18 25.81 3.77
N GLY A 96 19.29 26.48 3.44
CA GLY A 96 20.56 25.81 3.14
C GLY A 96 20.50 24.81 1.99
N GLY A 97 19.65 25.06 0.97
CA GLY A 97 19.47 24.16 -0.17
C GLY A 97 18.62 22.92 0.12
N LYS A 98 18.01 22.82 1.30
CA LYS A 98 17.10 21.73 1.68
C LYS A 98 15.69 22.25 1.86
N ARG A 99 14.69 21.43 1.53
CA ARG A 99 13.30 21.70 1.90
C ARG A 99 13.04 21.31 3.35
N LEU A 100 12.15 22.03 4.02
CA LEU A 100 11.72 21.75 5.38
C LEU A 100 10.31 22.30 5.66
N TYR A 101 9.68 21.75 6.69
CA TYR A 101 8.53 22.37 7.35
C TYR A 101 8.86 22.62 8.82
N TRP A 102 8.12 23.53 9.45
CA TRP A 102 8.28 23.82 10.87
C TRP A 102 7.17 23.12 11.64
N LEU A 103 7.56 22.38 12.68
CA LEU A 103 6.63 21.71 13.58
C LEU A 103 6.83 22.25 15.00
N GLY A 104 5.74 22.51 15.72
CA GLY A 104 5.77 23.00 17.09
C GLY A 104 6.66 22.08 17.93
N LYS A 105 7.59 22.67 18.69
CA LYS A 105 8.56 21.91 19.48
C LYS A 105 7.90 21.09 20.59
N TYR A 106 6.78 21.59 21.07
CA TYR A 106 5.94 21.04 22.12
C TYR A 106 4.48 20.97 21.65
N GLU A 107 3.65 20.22 22.38
CA GLU A 107 2.19 20.38 22.33
C GLU A 107 1.83 21.82 22.73
N VAL A 108 0.69 22.33 22.25
CA VAL A 108 0.21 23.66 22.65
C VAL A 108 -0.14 23.65 24.14
N THR A 109 0.41 24.59 24.90
CA THR A 109 0.18 24.68 26.36
C THR A 109 -1.14 25.38 26.70
N ARG A 110 -1.59 25.24 27.95
CA ARG A 110 -2.80 25.94 28.43
C ARG A 110 -2.70 27.45 28.31
N ASP A 111 -1.55 28.04 28.66
CA ASP A 111 -1.35 29.49 28.53
C ASP A 111 -1.32 29.92 27.05
N GLN A 112 -0.63 29.16 26.18
CA GLN A 112 -0.62 29.46 24.74
C GLN A 112 -2.02 29.37 24.13
N TYR A 113 -2.80 28.35 24.53
CA TYR A 113 -4.19 28.21 24.10
C TYR A 113 -5.05 29.39 24.53
N ALA A 114 -5.00 29.76 25.82
CA ALA A 114 -5.75 30.87 26.37
C ALA A 114 -5.39 32.20 25.69
N ALA A 115 -4.10 32.46 25.43
CA ALA A 115 -3.66 33.68 24.76
C ALA A 115 -4.24 33.85 23.34
N VAL A 116 -4.54 32.75 22.63
CA VAL A 116 -5.10 32.80 21.27
C VAL A 116 -6.63 32.70 21.26
N MET A 117 -7.21 31.94 22.19
CA MET A 117 -8.63 31.57 22.15
C MET A 117 -9.51 32.38 23.09
N ASP A 118 -8.96 32.86 24.19
CA ASP A 118 -9.74 33.53 25.23
C ASP A 118 -9.71 35.05 25.04
N ALA A 119 -10.68 35.73 25.64
CA ALA A 119 -10.77 37.20 25.59
C ALA A 119 -9.77 37.89 26.52
N SER A 120 -9.22 37.18 27.51
CA SER A 120 -8.31 37.71 28.52
C SER A 120 -6.92 37.08 28.42
N CYS A 121 -5.89 37.89 28.57
CA CYS A 121 -4.52 37.42 28.57
C CYS A 121 -4.16 36.62 29.84
N PRO A 122 -3.58 35.41 29.69
CA PRO A 122 -3.15 34.62 30.83
C PRO A 122 -1.87 35.17 31.45
N THR A 123 -1.62 34.81 32.72
CA THR A 123 -0.33 35.05 33.38
C THR A 123 0.51 33.78 33.27
N PRO A 124 1.74 33.83 32.70
CA PRO A 124 2.55 32.65 32.47
C PRO A 124 2.88 31.92 33.77
N SER A 125 2.67 30.60 33.80
CA SER A 125 2.88 29.80 35.01
C SER A 125 3.28 28.35 34.71
N GLU A 126 3.83 27.65 35.72
CA GLU A 126 4.12 26.21 35.60
C GLU A 126 2.85 25.37 35.36
N ALA A 127 1.71 25.77 35.94
CA ALA A 127 0.42 25.12 35.68
C ALA A 127 -0.08 25.37 34.25
N GLY A 128 0.30 26.52 33.68
CA GLY A 128 -0.03 26.94 32.32
C GLY A 128 0.83 26.29 31.24
N ARG A 129 2.02 25.78 31.60
CA ARG A 129 2.89 24.93 30.74
C ARG A 129 2.35 23.53 30.47
N VAL A 130 1.35 23.07 31.23
CA VAL A 130 0.70 21.78 30.99
C VAL A 130 0.08 21.78 29.60
N ALA A 131 0.26 20.69 28.86
CA ALA A 131 -0.33 20.54 27.54
C ALA A 131 -1.85 20.75 27.59
N LYS A 132 -2.40 21.49 26.63
CA LYS A 132 -3.82 21.75 26.55
C LYS A 132 -4.53 20.53 25.97
N ALA A 133 -5.14 19.75 26.85
CA ALA A 133 -6.10 18.71 26.49
C ALA A 133 -7.54 19.25 26.48
N GLU A 134 -8.51 18.36 26.27
CA GLU A 134 -9.94 18.70 26.17
C GLU A 134 -10.21 19.69 25.03
N VAL A 135 -9.54 19.44 23.90
CA VAL A 135 -9.68 20.22 22.67
C VAL A 135 -10.35 19.32 21.64
N SER A 136 -11.46 19.76 21.05
CA SER A 136 -12.03 19.03 19.92
C SER A 136 -11.22 19.30 18.65
N TRP A 137 -11.36 18.45 17.63
CA TRP A 137 -10.71 18.70 16.34
C TRP A 137 -11.10 20.08 15.76
N PHE A 138 -12.35 20.49 15.92
CA PHE A 138 -12.83 21.80 15.49
C PHE A 138 -12.19 22.96 16.26
N ASP A 139 -12.01 22.81 17.57
CA ASP A 139 -11.31 23.80 18.39
C ASP A 139 -9.84 23.92 17.97
N ALA A 140 -9.19 22.80 17.64
CA ALA A 140 -7.81 22.76 17.20
C ALA A 140 -7.63 23.46 15.85
N VAL A 141 -8.53 23.22 14.90
CA VAL A 141 -8.57 23.95 13.62
C VAL A 141 -8.84 25.44 13.87
N ALA A 142 -9.80 25.78 14.73
CA ALA A 142 -10.12 27.18 15.07
C ALA A 142 -8.92 27.91 15.71
N PHE A 143 -8.17 27.23 16.59
CA PHE A 143 -6.93 27.75 17.17
C PHE A 143 -5.93 28.12 16.08
N THR A 144 -5.66 27.20 15.14
CA THR A 144 -4.70 27.46 14.05
C THR A 144 -5.16 28.57 13.11
N ALA A 145 -6.47 28.69 12.87
CA ALA A 145 -7.05 29.77 12.07
C ALA A 145 -6.90 31.14 12.76
N ARG A 146 -7.22 31.23 14.06
CA ARG A 146 -7.06 32.47 14.83
C ARG A 146 -5.60 32.88 14.95
N LEU A 147 -4.71 31.92 15.19
CA LEU A 147 -3.28 32.17 15.25
C LEU A 147 -2.74 32.70 13.91
N SER A 148 -3.13 32.09 12.80
CA SER A 148 -2.77 32.56 11.46
C SER A 148 -3.24 33.99 11.19
N ALA A 149 -4.51 34.28 11.50
CA ALA A 149 -5.06 35.62 11.35
C ALA A 149 -4.31 36.66 12.21
N TRP A 150 -3.99 36.30 13.45
CA TRP A 150 -3.25 37.18 14.35
C TRP A 150 -1.83 37.47 13.82
N TRP A 151 -1.09 36.43 13.40
CA TRP A 151 0.24 36.62 12.82
C TRP A 151 0.24 37.50 11.57
N LEU A 152 -0.73 37.28 10.67
CA LEU A 152 -0.86 38.09 9.46
C LEU A 152 -1.20 39.56 9.74
N GLY A 153 -1.81 39.86 10.89
CA GLY A 153 -2.11 41.22 11.34
C GLY A 153 -1.01 41.89 12.18
N HIS A 154 -0.22 41.11 12.93
CA HIS A 154 0.65 41.66 13.99
C HIS A 154 2.13 41.22 13.93
N ALA A 155 2.45 40.15 13.19
CA ALA A 155 3.78 39.52 13.22
C ALA A 155 4.29 39.08 11.84
N ARG A 156 3.84 39.74 10.76
CA ARG A 156 4.14 39.38 9.36
C ARG A 156 5.63 39.26 9.06
N GLU A 157 6.44 40.11 9.68
CA GLU A 157 7.89 40.18 9.45
C GLU A 157 8.64 39.00 10.09
N SER A 158 8.05 38.38 11.12
CA SER A 158 8.62 37.23 11.81
C SER A 158 8.29 35.89 11.14
N LEU A 159 7.38 35.87 10.17
CA LEU A 159 6.91 34.64 9.55
C LEU A 159 7.90 34.13 8.48
N PRO A 160 8.21 32.83 8.46
CA PRO A 160 8.89 32.19 7.34
C PRO A 160 8.12 32.41 6.02
N ARG A 161 8.85 32.35 4.91
CA ARG A 161 8.31 32.60 3.57
C ARG A 161 8.69 31.53 2.57
N ARG A 162 7.80 31.28 1.62
CA ARG A 162 8.06 30.55 0.38
C ARG A 162 7.81 31.51 -0.78
N GLY A 163 8.85 32.05 -1.41
CA GLY A 163 8.71 33.18 -2.32
C GLY A 163 8.00 34.35 -1.60
N GLU A 164 6.91 34.84 -2.18
CA GLU A 164 6.08 35.89 -1.57
C GLU A 164 5.05 35.37 -0.56
N ALA A 165 4.82 34.06 -0.49
CA ALA A 165 3.84 33.48 0.42
C ALA A 165 4.34 33.45 1.86
N LEU A 166 3.56 34.05 2.76
CA LEU A 166 3.77 33.98 4.21
C LEU A 166 3.33 32.62 4.76
N ALA A 167 4.04 32.15 5.79
CA ALA A 167 3.63 30.99 6.57
C ALA A 167 2.28 31.21 7.27
N PHE A 168 1.53 30.13 7.47
CA PHE A 168 0.32 30.09 8.29
C PHE A 168 0.32 28.85 9.19
N ALA A 169 -0.35 28.93 10.35
CA ALA A 169 -0.54 27.80 11.25
C ALA A 169 -1.62 26.85 10.73
N ARG A 170 -1.38 25.56 10.89
CA ARG A 170 -2.35 24.48 10.68
C ARG A 170 -2.03 23.30 11.59
N LEU A 171 -2.91 22.31 11.62
CA LEU A 171 -2.56 21.00 12.15
C LEU A 171 -1.53 20.32 11.21
N PRO A 172 -0.60 19.51 11.75
CA PRO A 172 0.26 18.67 10.92
C PRO A 172 -0.59 17.70 10.11
N THR A 173 -0.08 17.31 8.94
CA THR A 173 -0.64 16.13 8.27
C THR A 173 -0.27 14.87 9.06
N GLU A 174 -0.98 13.77 8.85
CA GLU A 174 -0.60 12.50 9.45
C GLU A 174 0.83 12.07 9.05
N GLU A 175 1.19 12.26 7.77
CA GLU A 175 2.53 11.97 7.25
C GLU A 175 3.61 12.83 7.92
N GLU A 176 3.38 14.13 8.04
CA GLU A 176 4.31 15.06 8.69
C GLU A 176 4.50 14.73 10.17
N TRP A 177 3.42 14.37 10.85
CA TRP A 177 3.48 13.99 12.23
C TRP A 177 4.32 12.72 12.42
N GLU A 178 4.04 11.67 11.64
CA GLU A 178 4.76 10.39 11.78
C GLU A 178 6.23 10.52 11.36
N TYR A 179 6.50 11.21 10.26
CA TYR A 179 7.85 11.43 9.78
C TYR A 179 8.72 12.13 10.84
N ALA A 180 8.17 13.18 11.46
CA ALA A 180 8.83 13.89 12.55
C ALA A 180 8.97 13.04 13.81
N ALA A 181 7.92 12.30 14.18
CA ALA A 181 7.94 11.41 15.35
C ALA A 181 9.01 10.34 15.23
N ARG A 182 9.27 9.81 14.02
CA ARG A 182 10.30 8.80 13.73
C ARG A 182 11.73 9.35 13.73
N GLY A 183 11.91 10.67 13.72
CA GLY A 183 13.22 11.32 13.69
C GLY A 183 13.66 11.83 12.32
N GLY A 184 12.82 11.72 11.28
CA GLY A 184 13.05 12.29 9.95
C GLY A 184 14.41 11.92 9.36
N THR A 185 15.22 12.91 8.99
CA THR A 185 16.58 12.73 8.46
C THR A 185 17.68 12.65 9.51
N SER A 186 17.35 12.82 10.80
CA SER A 186 18.32 12.67 11.90
C SER A 186 18.65 11.22 12.22
N VAL A 187 17.97 10.26 11.59
CA VAL A 187 18.10 8.82 11.84
C VAL A 187 18.33 8.04 10.54
N GLY A 188 18.97 6.87 10.65
CA GLY A 188 19.15 5.97 9.51
C GLY A 188 17.85 5.24 9.12
N GLU A 189 17.81 4.61 7.94
CA GLU A 189 16.61 3.90 7.45
C GLU A 189 16.13 2.80 8.40
N GLY A 190 17.05 2.03 9.00
CA GLY A 190 16.71 0.98 9.95
C GLY A 190 16.07 1.51 11.25
N GLU A 191 16.54 2.66 11.75
CA GLU A 191 15.97 3.34 12.92
C GLU A 191 14.63 4.01 12.57
N PHE A 192 14.52 4.59 11.37
CA PHE A 192 13.29 5.19 10.89
C PHE A 192 12.15 4.16 10.80
N SER A 193 12.44 2.94 10.34
CA SER A 193 11.47 1.83 10.26
C SER A 193 11.23 1.11 11.59
N ALA A 194 11.97 1.45 12.65
CA ALA A 194 11.78 0.86 13.97
C ALA A 194 10.43 1.29 14.58
N ARG A 195 10.03 0.55 15.61
CA ARG A 195 8.77 0.77 16.34
C ARG A 195 8.75 2.10 17.07
N THR A 196 9.87 2.44 17.68
CA THR A 196 10.08 3.72 18.36
C THR A 196 11.38 4.35 17.84
N PRO A 197 11.52 5.68 17.92
CA PRO A 197 12.77 6.36 17.62
C PRO A 197 13.92 5.86 18.52
N PRO A 198 15.18 6.13 18.15
CA PRO A 198 16.33 5.77 18.97
C PRO A 198 16.35 6.58 20.27
N PHE A 199 15.73 6.02 21.32
CA PHE A 199 15.76 6.56 22.67
C PHE A 199 16.86 5.87 23.48
N ALA A 200 18.02 6.53 23.60
CA ALA A 200 19.22 5.96 24.23
C ALA A 200 19.00 5.49 25.69
N GLU A 201 18.05 6.11 26.40
CA GLU A 201 17.73 5.82 27.81
C GLU A 201 16.38 5.10 27.98
N GLY A 202 15.84 4.55 26.88
CA GLY A 202 14.54 3.88 26.85
C GLY A 202 13.37 4.85 26.82
N LEU A 203 12.17 4.31 26.56
CA LEU A 203 10.95 5.08 26.30
C LEU A 203 10.55 5.98 27.47
N ALA A 204 10.72 5.52 28.72
CA ALA A 204 10.36 6.27 29.93
C ALA A 204 11.11 7.59 30.14
N ALA A 205 12.29 7.75 29.54
CA ALA A 205 13.03 9.02 29.60
C ALA A 205 12.49 10.06 28.58
N HIS A 206 11.63 9.66 27.66
CA HIS A 206 11.18 10.46 26.51
C HIS A 206 9.66 10.59 26.36
N ALA A 207 8.86 9.74 27.03
CA ALA A 207 7.41 9.68 26.86
C ALA A 207 6.65 9.53 28.19
N TRP A 208 5.50 10.20 28.28
CA TRP A 208 4.55 10.05 29.40
C TRP A 208 3.44 9.06 29.06
N PHE A 209 3.34 7.96 29.78
CA PHE A 209 2.40 6.87 29.51
C PHE A 209 1.66 6.40 30.77
N ALA A 210 0.79 5.41 30.62
CA ALA A 210 0.01 4.84 31.71
C ALA A 210 0.89 4.30 32.84
N GLY A 211 0.47 4.53 34.08
CA GLY A 211 1.10 3.91 35.25
C GLY A 211 1.53 4.93 36.31
N PRO A 212 1.66 4.47 37.56
CA PRO A 212 1.91 5.34 38.71
C PRO A 212 3.32 5.95 38.70
N ALA A 213 4.31 5.28 38.09
CA ALA A 213 5.69 5.76 37.99
C ALA A 213 5.93 6.70 36.78
N SER A 214 4.95 6.85 35.88
CA SER A 214 5.03 7.73 34.70
C SER A 214 4.04 8.89 34.83
N ALA A 215 2.94 8.91 34.06
CA ALA A 215 2.01 10.02 34.07
C ALA A 215 1.07 10.06 35.28
N ALA A 216 0.85 8.93 35.96
CA ALA A 216 -0.14 8.77 37.03
C ALA A 216 -1.54 9.32 36.65
N GLY A 217 -1.91 9.17 35.37
CA GLY A 217 -3.19 9.63 34.82
C GLY A 217 -3.35 11.16 34.73
N ARG A 218 -2.25 11.93 34.76
CA ARG A 218 -2.28 13.40 34.69
C ARG A 218 -1.42 13.91 33.54
N VAL A 219 -2.00 14.80 32.73
CA VAL A 219 -1.27 15.54 31.68
C VAL A 219 -0.15 16.35 32.34
N ARG A 220 1.03 16.33 31.72
CA ARG A 220 2.27 16.90 32.25
C ARG A 220 2.62 18.22 31.55
N ALA A 221 3.50 18.98 32.20
CA ALA A 221 4.13 20.15 31.60
C ALA A 221 4.97 19.73 30.40
N VAL A 222 4.84 20.46 29.29
CA VAL A 222 5.59 20.17 28.07
C VAL A 222 7.09 20.27 28.30
N GLY A 223 7.87 19.45 27.59
CA GLY A 223 9.33 19.48 27.63
C GLY A 223 9.92 19.03 28.97
N SER A 224 9.16 18.29 29.79
CA SER A 224 9.64 17.76 31.08
C SER A 224 10.53 16.52 30.92
N LEU A 225 10.45 15.84 29.78
CA LEU A 225 11.26 14.67 29.41
C LEU A 225 12.21 14.99 28.25
N LYS A 226 13.12 14.07 27.94
CA LYS A 226 14.12 14.24 26.89
C LYS A 226 13.46 14.27 25.51
N PRO A 227 13.98 15.08 24.56
CA PRO A 227 13.42 15.14 23.21
C PRO A 227 13.74 13.88 22.40
N GLY A 228 13.04 13.70 21.28
CA GLY A 228 13.44 12.77 20.21
C GLY A 228 14.58 13.34 19.33
N PRO A 229 14.97 12.60 18.27
CA PRO A 229 16.13 12.93 17.43
C PRO A 229 16.11 14.30 16.75
N LEU A 230 14.91 14.88 16.54
CA LEU A 230 14.73 16.21 15.93
C LEU A 230 14.66 17.36 16.95
N GLY A 231 14.83 17.08 18.24
CA GLY A 231 14.63 18.07 19.31
C GLY A 231 13.15 18.34 19.63
N LEU A 232 12.24 17.52 19.08
CA LEU A 232 10.81 17.55 19.38
C LEU A 232 10.54 16.80 20.69
N HIS A 233 9.73 17.39 21.56
CA HIS A 233 9.33 16.77 22.83
C HIS A 233 7.89 16.27 22.76
N ASP A 234 7.59 15.28 23.60
CA ASP A 234 6.23 14.79 23.84
C ASP A 234 5.54 14.30 22.55
N MET A 235 6.32 13.83 21.56
CA MET A 235 5.76 13.22 20.34
C MET A 235 5.13 11.84 20.63
N LEU A 236 5.50 11.18 21.72
CA LEU A 236 4.85 9.95 22.19
C LEU A 236 4.39 10.16 23.63
N GLY A 237 3.13 9.83 23.90
CA GLY A 237 2.53 9.99 25.22
C GLY A 237 2.09 11.43 25.51
N ASN A 238 1.96 11.76 26.79
CA ASN A 238 1.36 12.99 27.31
C ASN A 238 -0.07 13.21 26.78
N VAL A 239 -0.29 13.98 25.71
CA VAL A 239 -1.58 13.99 25.02
C VAL A 239 -1.43 13.47 23.60
N ALA A 240 -2.44 12.75 23.13
CA ALA A 240 -2.52 12.42 21.72
C ALA A 240 -2.79 13.70 20.94
N GLU A 241 -2.31 13.78 19.70
CA GLU A 241 -2.36 15.01 18.93
C GLU A 241 -3.29 14.88 17.73
N TRP A 242 -4.24 15.81 17.59
CA TRP A 242 -5.07 15.91 16.39
C TRP A 242 -4.23 16.23 15.15
N VAL A 243 -4.48 15.50 14.06
CA VAL A 243 -3.92 15.81 12.73
C VAL A 243 -4.99 16.30 11.77
N LEU A 244 -4.57 16.84 10.62
CA LEU A 244 -5.45 17.54 9.69
C LEU A 244 -6.42 16.62 8.94
N GLU A 245 -5.95 15.45 8.50
CA GLU A 245 -6.70 14.58 7.60
C GLU A 245 -7.73 13.70 8.32
N PRO A 246 -8.82 13.31 7.64
CA PRO A 246 -9.72 12.28 8.14
C PRO A 246 -9.05 10.91 8.16
N TYR A 247 -9.53 10.03 9.03
CA TYR A 247 -9.05 8.66 9.11
C TYR A 247 -9.32 7.92 7.79
N ARG A 248 -8.36 7.10 7.37
CA ARG A 248 -8.51 6.15 6.27
C ARG A 248 -7.80 4.87 6.64
N LEU A 249 -8.48 3.74 6.44
CA LEU A 249 -7.87 2.42 6.55
C LEU A 249 -6.71 2.29 5.56
N THR A 250 -5.71 1.47 5.89
CA THR A 250 -4.66 1.12 4.93
C THR A 250 -4.98 -0.25 4.32
N VAL A 251 -5.15 -0.28 3.00
CA VAL A 251 -5.44 -1.50 2.23
C VAL A 251 -4.27 -1.80 1.31
N VAL A 252 -3.47 -2.80 1.67
CA VAL A 252 -2.33 -3.26 0.86
C VAL A 252 -1.41 -2.09 0.48
N GLY A 253 -0.95 -1.34 1.49
CA GLY A 253 0.05 -0.27 1.34
C GLY A 253 -0.44 1.05 0.75
N ARG A 254 -1.76 1.27 0.63
CA ARG A 254 -2.35 2.58 0.29
C ARG A 254 -3.52 2.93 1.20
N PRO A 255 -3.87 4.22 1.35
CA PRO A 255 -5.13 4.62 2.00
C PRO A 255 -6.35 4.08 1.23
N HIS A 256 -7.35 3.62 1.97
CA HIS A 256 -8.66 3.26 1.45
C HIS A 256 -9.40 4.50 0.95
N GLY A 257 -10.35 4.30 0.02
CA GLY A 257 -11.12 5.40 -0.57
C GLY A 257 -12.16 6.03 0.37
N GLN A 258 -12.53 5.35 1.45
CA GLN A 258 -13.50 5.85 2.43
C GLN A 258 -12.81 6.72 3.48
N ALA A 259 -13.27 7.97 3.61
CA ALA A 259 -12.94 8.84 4.74
C ALA A 259 -13.80 8.48 5.95
N GLY A 260 -13.17 8.36 7.11
CA GLY A 260 -13.79 8.09 8.40
C GLY A 260 -13.84 9.34 9.30
N GLY A 261 -13.64 9.13 10.59
CA GLY A 261 -13.58 10.16 11.62
C GLY A 261 -12.29 10.98 11.58
N VAL A 262 -11.91 11.51 12.75
CA VAL A 262 -10.69 12.31 12.92
C VAL A 262 -9.59 11.47 13.56
N VAL A 263 -8.34 11.78 13.23
CA VAL A 263 -7.18 10.99 13.65
C VAL A 263 -6.44 11.70 14.77
N ALA A 264 -6.14 10.96 15.84
CA ALA A 264 -5.17 11.36 16.85
C ALA A 264 -3.94 10.44 16.83
N ARG A 265 -2.77 11.01 17.13
CA ARG A 265 -1.46 10.35 17.00
C ARG A 265 -0.66 10.38 18.30
N GLY A 266 0.27 9.42 18.45
CA GLY A 266 1.30 9.43 19.49
C GLY A 266 0.91 8.83 20.83
N GLY A 267 -0.36 8.51 21.06
CA GLY A 267 -0.85 8.01 22.35
C GLY A 267 -0.81 9.09 23.43
N HIS A 268 -1.16 8.71 24.65
CA HIS A 268 -1.38 9.67 25.73
C HIS A 268 -1.07 9.07 27.11
N ILE A 269 -1.24 9.86 28.17
CA ILE A 269 -1.06 9.48 29.59
C ILE A 269 -1.80 8.21 30.07
N LEU A 270 -2.76 7.69 29.31
CA LEU A 270 -3.47 6.42 29.60
C LEU A 270 -3.12 5.28 28.62
N THR A 271 -2.21 5.51 27.67
CA THR A 271 -1.73 4.47 26.75
C THR A 271 -0.64 3.67 27.44
N GLU A 272 -0.66 2.35 27.32
CA GLU A 272 0.37 1.50 27.93
C GLU A 272 1.73 1.70 27.25
N GLU A 273 2.82 1.56 28.00
CA GLU A 273 4.19 1.71 27.47
C GLU A 273 4.43 0.82 26.25
N ALA A 274 3.99 -0.44 26.34
CA ALA A 274 4.12 -1.43 25.27
C ALA A 274 3.26 -1.15 24.05
N GLN A 275 2.38 -0.15 24.08
CA GLN A 275 1.55 0.27 22.94
C GLN A 275 2.09 1.53 22.26
N LEU A 276 2.92 2.33 22.94
CA LEU A 276 3.51 3.53 22.35
C LEU A 276 4.49 3.17 21.23
N ARG A 277 4.26 3.75 20.05
CA ARG A 277 5.05 3.61 18.83
C ARG A 277 4.75 4.77 17.89
N SER A 278 5.67 5.09 16.98
CA SER A 278 5.49 6.21 16.05
C SER A 278 4.34 6.03 15.07
N SER A 279 3.96 4.78 14.76
CA SER A 279 2.83 4.46 13.88
C SER A 279 1.47 4.47 14.59
N LEU A 280 1.41 4.63 15.91
CA LEU A 280 0.15 4.54 16.67
C LEU A 280 -0.80 5.67 16.25
N ARG A 281 -1.93 5.28 15.63
CA ARG A 281 -3.05 6.15 15.28
C ARG A 281 -4.33 5.59 15.86
N GLU A 282 -5.22 6.48 16.22
CA GLU A 282 -6.56 6.14 16.66
C GLU A 282 -7.57 7.00 15.90
N GLU A 283 -8.68 6.36 15.51
CA GLU A 283 -9.83 7.03 14.92
C GLU A 283 -10.83 7.41 16.01
N TYR A 284 -11.28 8.65 15.99
CA TYR A 284 -12.30 9.16 16.88
C TYR A 284 -13.48 9.75 16.10
N PRO A 285 -14.73 9.55 16.55
CA PRO A 285 -15.86 10.27 15.98
C PRO A 285 -15.71 11.77 16.28
N PRO A 286 -16.01 12.67 15.33
CA PRO A 286 -15.85 14.11 15.55
C PRO A 286 -16.84 14.69 16.58
N PHE A 287 -17.93 13.97 16.87
CA PHE A 287 -18.96 14.38 17.83
C PHE A 287 -19.25 13.26 18.82
N ASN A 288 -19.64 13.65 20.04
CA ASN A 288 -20.16 12.72 21.03
C ASN A 288 -21.60 12.31 20.65
N PRO A 289 -21.89 11.00 20.46
CA PRO A 289 -23.20 10.56 19.97
C PRO A 289 -24.34 10.74 20.99
N ARG A 290 -24.02 10.95 22.28
CA ARG A 290 -25.04 11.16 23.33
C ARG A 290 -25.43 12.62 23.49
N THR A 291 -24.47 13.53 23.32
CA THR A 291 -24.66 14.96 23.60
C THR A 291 -24.74 15.81 22.33
N GLY A 292 -24.26 15.30 21.19
CA GLY A 292 -24.13 16.05 19.93
C GLY A 292 -23.02 17.09 19.93
N ALA A 293 -22.31 17.28 21.04
CA ALA A 293 -21.20 18.22 21.14
C ALA A 293 -19.95 17.71 20.41
N PRO A 294 -19.09 18.61 19.88
CA PRO A 294 -17.75 18.24 19.43
C PRO A 294 -17.02 17.37 20.45
N LEU A 295 -16.38 16.29 19.99
CA LEU A 295 -15.67 15.39 20.88
C LEU A 295 -14.39 16.05 21.39
N ALA A 296 -14.34 16.33 22.69
CA ALA A 296 -13.15 16.81 23.39
C ALA A 296 -12.82 15.84 24.54
N LEU A 297 -11.60 15.31 24.56
CA LEU A 297 -11.15 14.33 25.55
C LEU A 297 -9.98 14.86 26.35
N ARG A 298 -9.92 14.51 27.64
CA ARG A 298 -8.85 14.92 28.57
C ARG A 298 -7.45 14.42 28.21
N THR A 299 -7.35 13.60 27.18
CA THR A 299 -6.12 12.96 26.71
C THR A 299 -5.73 13.39 25.30
N ILE A 300 -6.49 14.29 24.65
CA ILE A 300 -6.20 14.74 23.28
C ILE A 300 -6.04 16.26 23.26
N GLY A 301 -4.95 16.71 22.65
CA GLY A 301 -4.61 18.10 22.41
C GLY A 301 -4.20 18.33 20.96
N LEU A 302 -3.22 19.21 20.77
CA LEU A 302 -2.78 19.63 19.44
C LEU A 302 -1.32 20.11 19.43
N ARG A 303 -0.74 20.02 18.24
CA ARG A 303 0.55 20.62 17.87
C ARG A 303 0.36 21.41 16.58
N VAL A 304 1.14 22.48 16.41
CA VAL A 304 1.04 23.36 15.24
C VAL A 304 2.12 23.02 14.23
N ALA A 305 1.75 22.89 12.95
CA ALA A 305 2.68 22.90 11.83
C ALA A 305 2.54 24.22 11.06
N LEU A 306 3.62 24.66 10.41
CA LEU A 306 3.58 25.81 9.50
C LEU A 306 3.44 25.36 8.05
N GLY A 307 2.40 25.83 7.38
CA GLY A 307 2.19 25.69 5.95
C GLY A 307 2.52 26.97 5.19
N ALA A 308 2.71 26.84 3.88
CA ALA A 308 2.65 27.96 2.94
C ALA A 308 1.87 27.49 1.69
N VAL A 309 1.31 28.42 0.93
CA VAL A 309 0.62 28.07 -0.31
C VAL A 309 1.60 27.46 -1.31
N VAL A 310 1.16 26.45 -2.05
CA VAL A 310 2.02 25.71 -3.00
C VAL A 310 2.26 26.53 -4.27
N MET A 311 1.21 27.17 -4.79
CA MET A 311 1.27 28.03 -5.96
C MET A 311 1.84 29.39 -5.56
N VAL A 312 3.11 29.61 -5.86
CA VAL A 312 3.82 30.88 -5.68
C VAL A 312 4.39 31.34 -7.03
N ASN A 313 4.79 32.61 -7.14
CA ASN A 313 5.20 33.23 -8.40
C ASN A 313 6.27 32.43 -9.17
N ASP A 314 7.14 31.70 -8.47
CA ASP A 314 8.22 30.91 -9.06
C ASP A 314 7.75 29.53 -9.58
N THR A 315 6.48 29.16 -9.37
CA THR A 315 5.87 27.90 -9.82
C THR A 315 4.73 28.19 -10.81
N THR A 316 5.05 28.24 -12.11
CA THR A 316 4.01 28.43 -13.13
C THR A 316 3.24 27.13 -13.40
N PRO A 317 1.94 27.20 -13.75
CA PRO A 317 1.18 26.02 -14.17
C PRO A 317 1.85 25.22 -15.29
N GLU A 318 2.54 25.90 -16.21
CA GLU A 318 3.26 25.25 -17.32
C GLU A 318 4.50 24.51 -16.84
N ALA A 319 5.24 25.07 -15.87
CA ALA A 319 6.39 24.38 -15.27
C ALA A 319 5.92 23.13 -14.51
N LEU A 320 4.81 23.23 -13.79
CA LEU A 320 4.21 22.09 -13.09
C LEU A 320 3.73 21.01 -14.07
N ALA A 321 3.02 21.39 -15.13
CA ALA A 321 2.54 20.47 -16.16
C ALA A 321 3.70 19.71 -16.84
N ARG A 322 4.78 20.43 -17.20
CA ARG A 322 6.00 19.80 -17.74
C ARG A 322 6.63 18.81 -16.77
N ALA A 323 6.67 19.16 -15.48
CA ALA A 323 7.20 18.27 -14.45
C ALA A 323 6.33 17.00 -14.28
N VAL A 324 4.99 17.14 -14.31
CA VAL A 324 4.07 15.98 -14.25
C VAL A 324 4.28 15.06 -15.45
N GLU A 325 4.35 15.61 -16.66
CA GLU A 325 4.60 14.80 -17.85
C GLU A 325 5.97 14.11 -17.83
N ALA A 326 7.00 14.77 -17.32
CA ALA A 326 8.32 14.18 -17.17
C ALA A 326 8.29 12.98 -16.21
N GLU A 327 7.62 13.13 -15.06
CA GLU A 327 7.43 12.07 -14.07
C GLU A 327 6.63 10.89 -14.65
N ALA A 328 5.54 11.15 -15.39
CA ALA A 328 4.73 10.12 -16.04
C ALA A 328 5.55 9.31 -17.06
N ARG A 329 6.30 9.99 -17.94
CA ARG A 329 7.20 9.34 -18.90
C ARG A 329 8.30 8.53 -18.21
N GLY A 330 8.80 9.00 -17.07
CA GLY A 330 9.77 8.27 -16.24
C GLY A 330 9.20 6.95 -15.71
N ARG A 331 7.96 6.97 -15.19
CA ARG A 331 7.28 5.78 -14.66
C ARG A 331 6.92 4.76 -15.73
N GLU A 332 6.48 5.19 -16.90
CA GLU A 332 6.21 4.29 -18.03
C GLU A 332 7.48 3.52 -18.43
N ARG A 333 8.60 4.24 -18.62
CA ARG A 333 9.91 3.62 -18.91
C ARG A 333 10.37 2.65 -17.83
N ALA A 334 10.10 2.97 -16.56
CA ALA A 334 10.41 2.10 -15.42
C ALA A 334 9.61 0.79 -15.45
N ALA A 335 8.32 0.86 -15.78
CA ALA A 335 7.42 -0.28 -15.84
C ALA A 335 7.72 -1.22 -17.02
N GLU A 336 8.12 -0.68 -18.16
CA GLU A 336 8.43 -1.45 -19.37
C GLU A 336 9.69 -2.32 -19.21
N ASN A 337 10.71 -1.83 -18.51
CA ASN A 337 11.95 -2.58 -18.33
C ASN A 337 12.66 -2.24 -17.01
N PRO A 338 12.26 -2.87 -15.89
CA PRO A 338 12.83 -2.61 -14.58
C PRO A 338 14.35 -2.83 -14.53
N ALA A 339 14.86 -3.82 -15.27
CA ALA A 339 16.30 -4.09 -15.35
C ALA A 339 17.08 -2.95 -16.03
N SER A 340 16.51 -2.35 -17.08
CA SER A 340 17.13 -1.20 -17.75
C SER A 340 17.13 0.05 -16.89
N LEU A 341 16.09 0.25 -16.07
CA LEU A 341 16.05 1.33 -15.09
C LEU A 341 17.13 1.14 -14.02
N LEU A 342 17.24 -0.05 -13.43
CA LEU A 342 18.28 -0.34 -12.43
C LEU A 342 19.68 -0.12 -13.02
N ALA A 343 19.91 -0.55 -14.26
CA ALA A 343 21.17 -0.31 -14.96
C ALA A 343 21.44 1.19 -15.22
N ALA A 344 20.40 1.99 -15.52
CA ALA A 344 20.52 3.44 -15.66
C ALA A 344 20.85 4.11 -14.33
N LEU A 345 20.10 3.81 -13.26
CA LEU A 345 20.33 4.33 -11.92
C LEU A 345 21.74 4.01 -11.41
N LYS A 346 22.23 2.80 -11.68
CA LYS A 346 23.59 2.37 -11.33
C LYS A 346 24.67 3.12 -12.10
N ARG A 347 24.41 3.54 -13.33
CA ARG A 347 25.34 4.38 -14.12
C ARG A 347 25.37 5.82 -13.60
N GLU A 348 24.20 6.37 -13.28
CA GLU A 348 24.03 7.77 -12.90
C GLU A 348 24.44 8.06 -11.45
N THR A 349 24.39 7.06 -10.57
CA THR A 349 24.79 7.25 -9.17
C THR A 349 26.31 7.22 -8.97
N ALA A 350 26.82 8.21 -8.23
CA ALA A 350 28.21 8.27 -7.76
C ALA A 350 28.41 7.61 -6.39
N ASP A 351 27.33 7.26 -5.68
CA ASP A 351 27.38 6.64 -4.36
C ASP A 351 27.60 5.12 -4.48
N GLU A 352 28.73 4.66 -3.92
CA GLU A 352 29.15 3.26 -3.98
C GLU A 352 28.28 2.32 -3.13
N ALA A 353 27.70 2.81 -2.02
CA ALA A 353 26.75 2.04 -1.23
C ALA A 353 25.44 1.84 -2.00
N LEU A 354 24.97 2.89 -2.67
CA LEU A 354 23.78 2.83 -3.53
C LEU A 354 24.00 1.90 -4.73
N ARG A 355 25.17 1.95 -5.40
CA ARG A 355 25.53 0.99 -6.47
C ARG A 355 25.45 -0.46 -6.02
N ARG A 356 25.96 -0.77 -4.82
CA ARG A 356 25.88 -2.12 -4.25
C ARG A 356 24.43 -2.51 -3.96
N GLY A 357 23.62 -1.59 -3.43
CA GLY A 357 22.19 -1.80 -3.20
C GLY A 357 21.45 -2.15 -4.49
N ILE A 358 21.64 -1.36 -5.55
CA ILE A 358 21.04 -1.61 -6.87
C ILE A 358 21.44 -2.99 -7.42
N THR A 359 22.71 -3.38 -7.27
CA THR A 359 23.20 -4.70 -7.71
C THR A 359 22.49 -5.87 -7.00
N ARG A 360 22.18 -5.73 -5.70
CA ARG A 360 21.41 -6.75 -4.98
C ARG A 360 19.98 -6.85 -5.50
N VAL A 361 19.34 -5.72 -5.80
CA VAL A 361 17.98 -5.68 -6.36
C VAL A 361 17.95 -6.27 -7.77
N GLU A 362 18.94 -5.96 -8.61
CA GLU A 362 19.11 -6.57 -9.95
C GLU A 362 19.18 -8.11 -9.83
N THR A 363 19.94 -8.61 -8.85
CA THR A 363 20.10 -10.04 -8.61
C THR A 363 18.78 -10.68 -8.15
N ALA A 364 18.12 -10.10 -7.14
CA ALA A 364 16.86 -10.63 -6.60
C ALA A 364 15.74 -10.63 -7.65
N LEU A 365 15.63 -9.58 -8.47
CA LEU A 365 14.65 -9.51 -9.56
C LEU A 365 14.92 -10.57 -10.63
N ALA A 366 16.20 -10.80 -10.96
CA ALA A 366 16.59 -11.85 -11.89
C ALA A 366 16.28 -13.25 -11.34
N GLU A 367 16.50 -13.48 -10.04
CA GLU A 367 16.13 -14.73 -9.36
C GLU A 367 14.62 -14.96 -9.35
N GLU A 368 13.81 -13.96 -9.00
CA GLU A 368 12.34 -14.06 -9.01
C GLU A 368 11.82 -14.33 -10.43
N SER A 369 12.35 -13.63 -11.43
CA SER A 369 11.98 -13.83 -12.83
C SER A 369 12.32 -15.24 -13.32
N ARG A 370 13.48 -15.78 -12.92
CA ARG A 370 13.87 -17.16 -13.22
C ARG A 370 12.97 -18.16 -12.52
N ALA A 371 12.68 -17.97 -11.22
CA ALA A 371 11.80 -18.84 -10.46
C ALA A 371 10.39 -18.90 -11.06
N ARG A 372 9.84 -17.76 -11.51
CA ARG A 372 8.56 -17.71 -12.22
C ARG A 372 8.62 -18.48 -13.54
N ALA A 373 9.66 -18.26 -14.35
CA ALA A 373 9.83 -18.97 -15.61
C ALA A 373 9.97 -20.50 -15.41
N GLU A 374 10.66 -20.93 -14.34
CA GLU A 374 10.76 -22.35 -13.96
C GLU A 374 9.42 -22.94 -13.53
N GLN A 375 8.61 -22.21 -12.75
CA GLN A 375 7.26 -22.63 -12.37
C GLN A 375 6.34 -22.79 -13.60
N GLU A 376 6.37 -21.83 -14.51
CA GLU A 376 5.60 -21.89 -15.77
C GLU A 376 6.04 -23.07 -16.64
N ALA A 377 7.35 -23.31 -16.75
CA ALA A 377 7.89 -24.45 -17.48
C ALA A 377 7.47 -25.80 -16.86
N ALA A 378 7.49 -25.91 -15.53
CA ALA A 378 7.05 -27.12 -14.83
C ALA A 378 5.54 -27.35 -14.99
N ALA A 379 4.72 -26.29 -14.95
CA ALA A 379 3.29 -26.38 -15.21
C ALA A 379 2.99 -26.87 -16.64
N LEU A 380 3.69 -26.33 -17.64
CA LEU A 380 3.53 -26.75 -19.03
C LEU A 380 3.95 -28.21 -19.24
N LYS A 381 5.05 -28.63 -18.60
CA LYS A 381 5.48 -30.04 -18.60
C LYS A 381 4.37 -30.95 -18.07
N ALA A 382 3.80 -30.62 -16.90
CA ALA A 382 2.71 -31.39 -16.29
C ALA A 382 1.45 -31.43 -17.18
N GLN A 383 1.13 -30.33 -17.87
CA GLN A 383 0.03 -30.28 -18.82
C GLN A 383 0.26 -31.22 -20.02
N ILE A 384 1.47 -31.28 -20.58
CA ILE A 384 1.80 -32.20 -21.68
C ILE A 384 1.66 -33.66 -21.22
N GLU A 385 2.14 -33.99 -20.02
CA GLU A 385 2.01 -35.33 -19.43
C GLU A 385 0.54 -35.73 -19.17
N ALA A 386 -0.26 -34.80 -18.64
CA ALA A 386 -1.68 -35.00 -18.41
C ALA A 386 -2.43 -35.19 -19.74
N ALA A 387 -2.15 -34.35 -20.74
CA ALA A 387 -2.73 -34.47 -22.08
C ALA A 387 -2.39 -35.84 -22.72
N ALA A 388 -1.14 -36.29 -22.63
CA ALA A 388 -0.73 -37.62 -23.11
C ALA A 388 -1.49 -38.75 -22.40
N THR A 389 -1.74 -38.62 -21.09
CA THR A 389 -2.47 -39.60 -20.29
C THR A 389 -3.95 -39.68 -20.67
N LEU A 390 -4.60 -38.52 -20.88
CA LEU A 390 -5.98 -38.46 -21.37
C LEU A 390 -6.08 -39.02 -22.79
N ALA A 391 -5.15 -38.67 -23.67
CA ALA A 391 -5.09 -39.22 -25.02
C ALA A 391 -4.91 -40.75 -25.02
N ARG A 392 -4.08 -41.29 -24.14
CA ARG A 392 -3.94 -42.74 -23.96
C ARG A 392 -5.26 -43.38 -23.51
N THR A 393 -5.99 -42.70 -22.62
CA THR A 393 -7.29 -43.18 -22.13
C THR A 393 -8.30 -43.28 -23.28
N VAL A 394 -8.34 -42.28 -24.15
CA VAL A 394 -9.14 -42.30 -25.39
C VAL A 394 -8.74 -43.47 -26.30
N ALA A 395 -7.43 -43.61 -26.56
CA ALA A 395 -6.90 -44.67 -27.43
C ALA A 395 -7.27 -46.08 -26.92
N LEU A 396 -7.10 -46.33 -25.61
CA LEU A 396 -7.45 -47.61 -24.99
C LEU A 396 -8.95 -47.85 -24.97
N ALA A 397 -9.77 -46.84 -24.66
CA ALA A 397 -11.23 -46.96 -24.67
C ALA A 397 -11.76 -47.33 -26.05
N ARG A 398 -11.20 -46.74 -27.12
CA ARG A 398 -11.54 -47.09 -28.50
C ARG A 398 -11.06 -48.48 -28.91
N GLY A 399 -9.84 -48.87 -28.54
CA GLY A 399 -9.36 -50.23 -28.76
C GLY A 399 -10.28 -51.28 -28.12
N ASN A 400 -10.73 -51.02 -26.89
CA ASN A 400 -11.62 -51.91 -26.15
C ASN A 400 -13.00 -52.06 -26.80
N LEU A 401 -13.54 -51.03 -27.46
CA LEU A 401 -14.84 -51.14 -28.15
C LEU A 401 -14.84 -52.22 -29.23
N ALA A 402 -13.76 -52.34 -30.01
CA ALA A 402 -13.63 -53.38 -31.02
C ALA A 402 -13.59 -54.78 -30.40
N VAL A 403 -12.86 -54.93 -29.28
CA VAL A 403 -12.77 -56.19 -28.53
C VAL A 403 -14.13 -56.57 -27.91
N PHE A 404 -14.81 -55.62 -27.27
CA PHE A 404 -16.13 -55.85 -26.68
C PHE A 404 -17.16 -56.22 -27.74
N GLY A 405 -17.13 -55.58 -28.91
CA GLY A 405 -17.99 -55.93 -30.04
C GLY A 405 -17.76 -57.37 -30.54
N ALA A 406 -16.49 -57.77 -30.69
CA ALA A 406 -16.15 -59.14 -31.10
C ALA A 406 -16.57 -60.19 -30.07
N ILE A 407 -16.31 -59.95 -28.77
CA ILE A 407 -16.72 -60.85 -27.69
C ILE A 407 -18.25 -60.96 -27.63
N ARG A 408 -18.96 -59.83 -27.73
CA ARG A 408 -20.44 -59.83 -27.76
C ARG A 408 -20.97 -60.67 -28.92
N GLY A 409 -20.41 -60.48 -30.13
CA GLY A 409 -20.80 -61.28 -31.30
C GLY A 409 -20.60 -62.78 -31.10
N LEU A 410 -19.51 -63.18 -30.42
CA LEU A 410 -19.27 -64.58 -30.06
C LEU A 410 -20.32 -65.10 -29.05
N LEU A 411 -20.61 -64.33 -27.99
CA LEU A 411 -21.59 -64.70 -26.97
C LEU A 411 -23.01 -64.84 -27.56
N ASP A 412 -23.40 -63.90 -28.43
CA ASP A 412 -24.69 -63.91 -29.13
C ASP A 412 -24.81 -65.14 -30.06
N GLY A 413 -23.72 -65.53 -30.72
CA GLY A 413 -23.67 -66.72 -31.58
C GLY A 413 -23.67 -68.04 -30.81
N MET A 414 -23.10 -68.08 -29.60
CA MET A 414 -23.07 -69.28 -28.75
C MET A 414 -24.40 -69.53 -28.01
N GLY A 415 -25.16 -68.48 -27.70
CA GLY A 415 -26.40 -68.56 -26.92
C GLY A 415 -27.37 -69.68 -27.33
N PRO A 416 -27.70 -69.83 -28.62
CA PRO A 416 -28.61 -70.89 -29.10
C PRO A 416 -28.07 -72.32 -28.95
N LEU A 417 -26.74 -72.49 -28.88
CA LEU A 417 -26.04 -73.78 -28.85
C LEU A 417 -25.86 -74.34 -27.42
N LEU A 418 -26.21 -73.56 -26.39
CA LEU A 418 -25.97 -73.91 -24.99
C LEU A 418 -27.16 -74.63 -24.33
N PRO A 419 -26.91 -75.51 -23.32
CA PRO A 419 -27.94 -76.09 -22.45
C PRO A 419 -28.77 -75.01 -21.74
N ALA A 420 -30.01 -75.32 -21.36
CA ALA A 420 -30.97 -74.35 -20.82
C ALA A 420 -30.44 -73.62 -19.57
N GLU A 421 -29.65 -74.30 -18.75
CA GLU A 421 -29.06 -73.80 -17.50
C GLU A 421 -27.94 -72.77 -17.74
N ALA A 422 -27.25 -72.84 -18.89
CA ALA A 422 -26.13 -71.97 -19.23
C ALA A 422 -26.52 -70.73 -20.06
N ARG A 423 -27.75 -70.67 -20.58
CA ARG A 423 -28.24 -69.54 -21.40
C ARG A 423 -28.39 -68.22 -20.62
N PRO A 424 -28.97 -68.18 -19.40
CA PRO A 424 -29.18 -66.92 -18.69
C PRO A 424 -27.87 -66.17 -18.35
N PRO A 425 -26.79 -66.83 -17.86
CA PRO A 425 -25.51 -66.16 -17.61
C PRO A 425 -24.88 -65.55 -18.86
N VAL A 426 -24.94 -66.24 -20.00
CA VAL A 426 -24.37 -65.77 -21.29
C VAL A 426 -25.17 -64.60 -21.85
N ALA A 427 -26.50 -64.65 -21.77
CA ALA A 427 -27.37 -63.54 -22.15
C ALA A 427 -27.12 -62.29 -21.28
N ASN A 428 -26.94 -62.47 -19.97
CA ASN A 428 -26.59 -61.38 -19.06
C ASN A 428 -25.21 -60.77 -19.36
N ALA A 429 -24.21 -61.59 -19.69
CA ALA A 429 -22.88 -61.12 -20.08
C ALA A 429 -22.92 -60.34 -21.41
N SER A 430 -23.66 -60.82 -22.41
CA SER A 430 -23.87 -60.10 -23.67
C SER A 430 -24.58 -58.76 -23.44
N ALA A 431 -25.65 -58.73 -22.64
CA ALA A 431 -26.37 -57.50 -22.30
C ALA A 431 -25.48 -56.49 -21.52
N ALA A 432 -24.59 -56.99 -20.65
CA ALA A 432 -23.63 -56.14 -19.95
C ALA A 432 -22.59 -55.51 -20.91
N LEU A 433 -22.10 -56.28 -21.89
CA LEU A 433 -21.22 -55.76 -22.95
C LEU A 433 -21.95 -54.77 -23.85
N ALA A 434 -23.24 -55.01 -24.15
CA ALA A 434 -24.06 -54.09 -24.93
C ALA A 434 -24.14 -52.71 -24.30
N ARG A 435 -24.49 -52.62 -23.01
CA ARG A 435 -24.50 -51.36 -22.25
C ARG A 435 -23.14 -50.68 -22.25
N ARG A 436 -22.06 -51.44 -22.02
CA ARG A 436 -20.70 -50.88 -22.00
C ARG A 436 -20.30 -50.31 -23.36
N ILE A 437 -20.68 -50.96 -24.47
CA ILE A 437 -20.44 -50.45 -25.83
C ILE A 437 -21.22 -49.15 -26.07
N GLU A 438 -22.45 -49.07 -25.59
CA GLU A 438 -23.33 -47.90 -25.72
C GLU A 438 -22.84 -46.70 -24.91
N ASP A 439 -22.35 -46.91 -23.68
CA ASP A 439 -21.91 -45.84 -22.78
C ASP A 439 -20.51 -45.27 -23.13
N THR A 440 -19.63 -46.10 -23.71
CA THR A 440 -18.21 -45.75 -23.90
C THR A 440 -17.98 -44.51 -24.80
N PRO A 441 -18.71 -44.29 -25.92
CA PRO A 441 -18.58 -43.07 -26.72
C PRO A 441 -18.81 -41.78 -25.93
N GLY A 442 -19.80 -41.75 -25.03
CA GLY A 442 -20.07 -40.60 -24.17
C GLY A 442 -18.92 -40.32 -23.20
N ALA A 443 -18.36 -41.36 -22.60
CA ALA A 443 -17.19 -41.26 -21.72
C ALA A 443 -15.95 -40.76 -22.49
N ILE A 444 -15.74 -41.21 -23.73
CA ILE A 444 -14.66 -40.72 -24.58
C ILE A 444 -14.81 -39.23 -24.88
N GLY A 445 -16.03 -38.77 -25.19
CA GLY A 445 -16.32 -37.34 -25.39
C GLY A 445 -15.90 -36.48 -24.19
N GLN A 446 -16.23 -36.91 -22.96
CA GLN A 446 -15.85 -36.18 -21.74
C GLN A 446 -14.32 -36.10 -21.55
N VAL A 447 -13.60 -37.17 -21.88
CA VAL A 447 -12.13 -37.19 -21.80
C VAL A 447 -11.50 -36.31 -22.87
N LEU A 448 -12.07 -36.28 -24.09
CA LEU A 448 -11.63 -35.39 -25.18
C LEU A 448 -11.85 -33.92 -24.84
N ASP A 449 -12.97 -33.57 -24.19
CA ASP A 449 -13.21 -32.20 -23.72
C ASP A 449 -12.18 -31.75 -22.68
N ALA A 450 -11.83 -32.64 -21.74
CA ALA A 450 -10.78 -32.39 -20.78
C ALA A 450 -9.41 -32.25 -21.46
N TYR A 451 -9.10 -33.12 -22.42
CA TYR A 451 -7.87 -33.06 -23.21
C TYR A 451 -7.74 -31.72 -23.97
N LEU A 452 -8.77 -31.32 -24.71
CA LEU A 452 -8.78 -30.07 -25.48
C LEU A 452 -8.68 -28.83 -24.59
N ARG A 453 -9.21 -28.89 -23.36
CA ARG A 453 -9.02 -27.83 -22.37
C ARG A 453 -7.55 -27.66 -22.01
N ILE A 454 -6.86 -28.76 -21.69
CA ILE A 454 -5.43 -28.76 -21.38
C ILE A 454 -4.61 -28.27 -22.59
N ILE A 455 -4.98 -28.68 -23.81
CA ILE A 455 -4.32 -28.21 -25.03
C ILE A 455 -4.47 -26.69 -25.20
N ARG A 456 -5.66 -26.12 -24.93
CA ARG A 456 -5.88 -24.67 -24.97
C ARG A 456 -5.08 -23.94 -23.89
N GLU A 457 -5.14 -24.43 -22.66
CA GLU A 457 -4.42 -23.81 -21.54
C GLU A 457 -2.90 -23.83 -21.76
N GLY A 458 -2.35 -24.96 -22.20
CA GLY A 458 -0.92 -25.07 -22.53
C GLY A 458 -0.51 -24.24 -23.75
N ALA A 459 -1.45 -23.89 -24.63
CA ALA A 459 -1.20 -23.05 -25.78
C ALA A 459 -0.97 -21.56 -25.41
N GLU A 460 -1.19 -21.13 -24.18
CA GLU A 460 -0.87 -19.75 -23.77
C GLU A 460 0.66 -19.51 -23.76
N ALA A 461 1.45 -20.54 -23.45
CA ALA A 461 2.91 -20.45 -23.39
C ALA A 461 3.58 -20.16 -24.76
N PRO A 462 4.77 -19.53 -24.81
CA PRO A 462 5.47 -19.31 -26.08
C PRO A 462 5.77 -20.61 -26.84
N ALA A 463 5.66 -20.59 -28.18
CA ALA A 463 5.84 -21.79 -29.01
C ALA A 463 7.23 -22.45 -28.85
N SER A 464 8.26 -21.65 -28.61
CA SER A 464 9.62 -22.11 -28.30
C SER A 464 9.69 -22.88 -26.97
N VAL A 465 8.97 -22.42 -25.95
CA VAL A 465 8.88 -23.06 -24.63
C VAL A 465 8.10 -24.37 -24.73
N ILE A 466 6.98 -24.39 -25.46
CA ILE A 466 6.21 -25.62 -25.73
C ILE A 466 7.09 -26.66 -26.42
N ALA A 467 7.85 -26.27 -27.45
CA ALA A 467 8.75 -27.19 -28.15
C ALA A 467 9.93 -27.68 -27.29
N ALA A 468 10.40 -26.87 -26.35
CA ALA A 468 11.42 -27.29 -25.39
C ALA A 468 10.84 -28.32 -24.39
N GLN A 469 9.70 -28.02 -23.77
CA GLN A 469 9.09 -28.92 -22.79
C GLN A 469 8.56 -30.22 -23.41
N GLU A 470 8.03 -30.17 -24.64
CA GLU A 470 7.68 -31.39 -25.38
C GLU A 470 8.86 -32.34 -25.49
N ARG A 471 10.04 -31.84 -25.89
CA ARG A 471 11.25 -32.68 -26.03
C ARG A 471 11.64 -33.32 -24.71
N VAL A 472 11.63 -32.55 -23.62
CA VAL A 472 11.92 -33.04 -22.27
C VAL A 472 10.97 -34.18 -21.88
N VAL A 473 9.65 -33.96 -22.01
CA VAL A 473 8.65 -34.98 -21.66
C VAL A 473 8.80 -36.24 -22.52
N VAL A 474 8.99 -36.07 -23.83
CA VAL A 474 9.15 -37.20 -24.77
C VAL A 474 10.41 -38.03 -24.44
N GLU A 475 11.53 -37.38 -24.15
CA GLU A 475 12.77 -38.05 -23.77
C GLU A 475 12.63 -38.79 -22.43
N GLU A 476 12.01 -38.17 -21.43
CA GLU A 476 11.75 -38.81 -20.13
C GLU A 476 10.85 -40.05 -20.27
N MET A 477 9.78 -39.96 -21.06
CA MET A 477 8.87 -41.09 -21.29
C MET A 477 9.55 -42.24 -22.05
N ARG A 478 10.43 -41.92 -23.02
CA ARG A 478 11.25 -42.93 -23.72
C ARG A 478 12.24 -43.59 -22.79
N ALA A 479 12.92 -42.82 -21.94
CA ALA A 479 13.85 -43.36 -20.94
C ALA A 479 13.16 -44.34 -19.98
N ARG A 480 11.90 -44.05 -19.62
CA ARG A 480 11.04 -44.92 -18.80
C ARG A 480 10.43 -46.11 -19.55
N ARG A 481 10.68 -46.25 -20.86
CA ARG A 481 10.12 -47.30 -21.74
C ARG A 481 8.59 -47.39 -21.69
N LEU A 482 7.92 -46.24 -21.53
CA LEU A 482 6.45 -46.19 -21.56
C LEU A 482 5.96 -46.34 -23.00
N SER A 483 5.21 -47.39 -23.31
CA SER A 483 4.62 -47.59 -24.63
C SER A 483 3.54 -46.54 -24.93
N LEU A 484 3.47 -46.06 -26.18
CA LEU A 484 2.52 -45.07 -26.71
C LEU A 484 2.64 -43.64 -26.13
N MET A 485 3.09 -43.49 -24.89
CA MET A 485 3.13 -42.21 -24.18
C MET A 485 4.02 -41.16 -24.86
N PRO A 486 5.24 -41.47 -25.37
CA PRO A 486 6.07 -40.50 -26.09
C PRO A 486 5.38 -39.91 -27.32
N GLU A 487 4.67 -40.75 -28.10
CA GLU A 487 3.98 -40.33 -29.32
C GLU A 487 2.80 -39.41 -29.00
N LEU A 488 2.07 -39.72 -27.91
CA LEU A 488 0.93 -38.93 -27.43
C LEU A 488 1.37 -37.61 -26.79
N ALA A 489 2.51 -37.58 -26.07
CA ALA A 489 3.10 -36.35 -25.57
C ALA A 489 3.58 -35.44 -26.71
N ALA A 490 4.22 -36.02 -27.74
CA ALA A 490 4.61 -35.30 -28.93
C ALA A 490 3.38 -34.74 -29.69
N LEU A 491 2.28 -35.51 -29.74
CA LEU A 491 1.02 -35.02 -30.31
C LEU A 491 0.48 -33.82 -29.52
N ALA A 492 0.41 -33.91 -28.19
CA ALA A 492 -0.07 -32.82 -27.35
C ALA A 492 0.75 -31.54 -27.55
N GLY A 493 2.08 -31.63 -27.55
CA GLY A 493 2.96 -30.48 -27.82
C GLY A 493 2.76 -29.86 -29.20
N ARG A 494 2.58 -30.68 -30.25
CA ARG A 494 2.23 -30.19 -31.59
C ARG A 494 0.88 -29.50 -31.64
N GLN A 495 -0.14 -30.06 -31.00
CA GLN A 495 -1.48 -29.46 -30.97
C GLN A 495 -1.50 -28.14 -30.20
N MET A 496 -0.83 -28.04 -29.05
CA MET A 496 -0.67 -26.77 -28.31
C MET A 496 -0.05 -25.68 -29.20
N ARG A 497 0.98 -26.01 -30.01
CA ARG A 497 1.55 -25.07 -30.99
C ARG A 497 0.60 -24.76 -32.15
N ALA A 498 -0.20 -25.73 -32.60
CA ALA A 498 -1.18 -25.51 -33.66
C ALA A 498 -2.29 -24.54 -33.23
N VAL A 499 -2.70 -24.55 -31.96
CA VAL A 499 -3.64 -23.58 -31.40
C VAL A 499 -3.12 -22.15 -31.53
N LYS A 500 -1.83 -21.90 -31.30
CA LYS A 500 -1.21 -20.58 -31.53
C LYS A 500 -1.30 -20.10 -32.98
N LEU A 501 -1.48 -21.00 -33.93
CA LEU A 501 -1.68 -20.70 -35.35
C LEU A 501 -3.18 -20.64 -35.74
N GLY A 502 -4.07 -20.58 -34.74
CA GLY A 502 -5.53 -20.54 -34.95
C GLY A 502 -6.14 -21.88 -35.31
N ARG A 503 -5.45 -23.01 -35.08
CA ARG A 503 -5.86 -24.35 -35.49
C ARG A 503 -6.10 -25.26 -34.27
N LEU A 504 -7.18 -25.02 -33.54
CA LEU A 504 -7.62 -25.91 -32.47
C LEU A 504 -8.36 -27.13 -33.07
N PRO A 505 -7.91 -28.37 -32.80
CA PRO A 505 -8.63 -29.55 -33.27
C PRO A 505 -10.02 -29.66 -32.63
N THR A 506 -11.02 -30.07 -33.42
CA THR A 506 -12.32 -30.48 -32.88
C THR A 506 -12.19 -31.81 -32.12
N PRO A 507 -13.15 -32.19 -31.25
CA PRO A 507 -13.13 -33.49 -30.57
C PRO A 507 -12.90 -34.68 -31.52
N GLU A 508 -13.55 -34.68 -32.68
CA GLU A 508 -13.44 -35.75 -33.69
C GLU A 508 -12.05 -35.77 -34.35
N THR A 509 -11.47 -34.58 -34.55
CA THR A 509 -10.14 -34.45 -35.15
C THR A 509 -9.06 -34.86 -34.14
N ALA A 510 -9.19 -34.40 -32.90
CA ALA A 510 -8.31 -34.79 -31.80
C ALA A 510 -8.34 -36.31 -31.58
N GLU A 511 -9.52 -36.92 -31.54
CA GLU A 511 -9.68 -38.36 -31.43
C GLU A 511 -8.97 -39.12 -32.56
N ARG A 512 -9.14 -38.68 -33.80
CA ARG A 512 -8.48 -39.29 -34.96
C ARG A 512 -6.96 -39.22 -34.89
N GLU A 513 -6.43 -38.05 -34.51
CA GLU A 513 -4.99 -37.85 -34.36
C GLU A 513 -4.42 -38.66 -33.20
N ILE A 514 -5.16 -38.82 -32.10
CA ILE A 514 -4.82 -39.67 -30.97
C ILE A 514 -4.72 -41.14 -31.41
N LEU A 515 -5.73 -41.64 -32.14
CA LEU A 515 -5.73 -43.03 -32.64
C LEU A 515 -4.60 -43.28 -33.63
N ALA A 516 -4.32 -42.32 -34.52
CA ALA A 516 -3.20 -42.38 -35.45
C ALA A 516 -1.86 -42.41 -34.71
N ALA A 517 -1.67 -41.56 -33.70
CA ALA A 517 -0.47 -41.55 -32.86
C ALA A 517 -0.32 -42.86 -32.06
N ALA A 518 -1.43 -43.46 -31.63
CA ALA A 518 -1.43 -44.75 -30.94
C ALA A 518 -1.28 -45.97 -31.87
N SER A 519 -1.23 -45.77 -33.19
CA SER A 519 -1.22 -46.84 -34.20
C SER A 519 -2.41 -47.82 -34.07
N ILE A 520 -3.58 -47.33 -33.64
CA ILE A 520 -4.82 -48.10 -33.53
C ILE A 520 -5.67 -47.81 -34.77
N THR A 521 -5.94 -48.82 -35.60
CA THR A 521 -6.80 -48.69 -36.78
C THR A 521 -8.25 -48.45 -36.33
N PRO A 522 -8.94 -47.36 -36.74
CA PRO A 522 -10.35 -47.18 -36.42
C PRO A 522 -11.20 -48.25 -37.11
N PRO A 523 -12.25 -48.80 -36.45
CA PRO A 523 -13.15 -49.74 -37.12
C PRO A 523 -13.88 -49.05 -38.27
N ALA A 524 -14.05 -49.76 -39.38
CA ALA A 524 -14.76 -49.26 -40.57
C ALA A 524 -16.20 -48.86 -40.21
N GLN A 525 -16.62 -47.65 -40.58
CA GLN A 525 -18.00 -47.22 -40.47
C GLN A 525 -18.90 -48.12 -41.34
N PRO A 526 -20.07 -48.58 -40.87
CA PRO A 526 -21.02 -49.28 -41.73
C PRO A 526 -21.54 -48.31 -42.80
N ALA A 527 -21.44 -48.73 -44.07
CA ALA A 527 -21.92 -47.96 -45.21
C ALA A 527 -23.43 -47.69 -45.09
N SER A 528 -23.84 -46.43 -45.25
CA SER A 528 -25.25 -46.05 -45.34
C SER A 528 -25.90 -46.72 -46.56
N PRO A 529 -27.12 -47.30 -46.43
CA PRO A 529 -27.83 -47.86 -47.58
C PRO A 529 -28.34 -46.72 -48.48
N GLY A 530 -28.24 -46.96 -49.79
CA GLY A 530 -28.27 -45.94 -50.85
C GLY A 530 -29.48 -45.02 -50.89
N GLY A 531 -29.18 -43.72 -51.08
CA GLY A 531 -30.13 -42.72 -51.55
C GLY A 531 -30.31 -42.82 -53.06
N GLN A 532 -31.54 -43.13 -53.48
CA GLN A 532 -32.00 -43.08 -54.87
C GLN A 532 -31.77 -41.68 -55.48
N ARG A 533 -31.38 -41.67 -56.76
CA ARG A 533 -31.25 -40.49 -57.61
C ARG A 533 -32.57 -39.71 -57.64
N ARG A 534 -32.49 -38.38 -57.43
CA ARG A 534 -33.51 -37.44 -57.91
C ARG A 534 -33.30 -37.17 -59.42
N PRO A 535 -34.37 -36.89 -60.17
CA PRO A 535 -34.27 -36.55 -61.59
C PRO A 535 -33.44 -35.29 -61.83
#